data_AF-A0A654G6D7-F1
#
_entry.id   AF-A0A654G6D7-F1
#
_cell.length_a   1.000
_cell.length_b   1.000
_cell.length_c   1.000
_cell.angle_alpha   90.00
_cell.angle_beta   90.00
_cell.angle_gamma   90.00
#
_symmetry.space_group_name_H-M   'P 1'
#
loop_
_entity.id
_entity.type
_entity.pdbx_description
1 polymer ?
#
loop_
_entity_poly.entity_id
_entity_poly.type
_entity_poly.pdbx_seq_one_letter_code
_entity_poly.pdbx_strand_id
1 'polypeptide(L)' 'MDSRNTNEAKQEPKTMVWWDINSCPVPDGYDARMVAHSIESELKKAGYPGPLTITAIGYLNTPLMCM' A
#
# COMPACT_ATOMS: atom_id res chain seq x y z
N MET A 1 -21.70 39.27 -3.59
CA MET A 1 -22.43 37.97 -3.62
C MET A 1 -22.19 37.40 -5.02
N ASP A 2 -21.62 36.22 -5.24
CA ASP A 2 -21.38 35.08 -4.35
C ASP A 2 -19.91 34.71 -4.23
N SER A 3 -19.50 34.67 -2.96
CA SER A 3 -18.30 34.06 -2.46
C SER A 3 -18.45 32.54 -2.57
N ARG A 4 -17.88 31.92 -3.60
CA ARG A 4 -17.56 30.49 -3.56
C ARG A 4 -16.08 30.30 -3.80
N ASN A 5 -15.35 30.49 -2.71
CA ASN A 5 -14.04 29.88 -2.52
C ASN A 5 -14.23 28.37 -2.69
N THR A 6 -13.91 27.88 -3.89
CA THR A 6 -13.96 26.46 -4.21
C THR A 6 -12.59 25.88 -3.87
N ASN A 7 -12.22 25.96 -2.59
CA ASN A 7 -11.29 25.03 -1.98
C ASN A 7 -11.99 23.67 -1.89
N GLU A 8 -12.41 23.13 -3.04
CA GLU A 8 -12.67 21.71 -3.19
C GLU A 8 -11.30 21.05 -3.17
N ALA A 9 -10.74 20.91 -1.96
CA ALA A 9 -9.75 19.89 -1.73
C ALA A 9 -10.44 18.58 -2.12
N LYS A 10 -10.21 18.12 -3.36
CA LYS A 10 -10.60 16.79 -3.82
C LYS A 10 -10.20 15.84 -2.71
N GLN A 11 -11.16 15.36 -1.94
CA GLN A 11 -10.90 14.37 -0.93
C GLN A 11 -10.61 13.09 -1.69
N GLU A 12 -9.34 12.85 -1.95
CA GLU A 12 -8.92 11.62 -2.57
C GLU A 12 -9.29 10.47 -1.61
N PRO A 13 -9.95 9.41 -2.12
CA PRO A 13 -10.40 8.33 -1.28
C PRO A 13 -9.19 7.65 -0.62
N LYS A 14 -9.23 7.57 0.71
CA LYS A 14 -8.21 6.85 1.47
C LYS A 14 -8.33 5.36 1.17
N THR A 15 -7.22 4.75 0.78
CA THR A 15 -7.16 3.33 0.45
C THR A 15 -6.34 2.59 1.50
N MET A 16 -6.86 1.45 1.96
CA MET A 16 -6.19 0.61 2.94
C MET A 16 -6.05 -0.81 2.39
N VAL A 17 -4.83 -1.34 2.42
CA VAL A 17 -4.49 -2.67 1.96
C VAL A 17 -4.04 -3.50 3.16
N TRP A 18 -4.70 -4.63 3.37
CA TRP A 18 -4.36 -5.62 4.39
C TRP A 18 -3.75 -6.81 3.70
N TRP A 19 -2.47 -7.06 3.96
CA TRP A 19 -1.72 -8.12 3.31
C TRP A 19 -1.30 -9.17 4.34
N ASP A 20 -1.82 -10.38 4.21
CA ASP A 20 -1.35 -11.53 4.98
C ASP A 20 -0.12 -12.14 4.31
N ILE A 21 1.05 -11.97 4.95
CA ILE A 21 2.33 -12.45 4.42
C ILE A 21 2.50 -13.97 4.59
N ASN A 22 1.70 -14.62 5.44
CA ASN A 22 1.75 -16.07 5.61
C ASN A 22 1.01 -16.78 4.47
N SER A 23 -0.15 -16.24 4.09
CA SER A 23 -0.98 -16.79 3.00
C SER A 23 -0.47 -16.36 1.62
N CYS A 24 0.09 -15.15 1.53
CA CYS A 24 0.62 -14.58 0.30
C CYS A 24 2.06 -14.06 0.50
N PRO A 25 3.05 -14.96 0.70
CA PRO A 25 4.44 -14.54 0.88
C PRO A 25 5.03 -13.95 -0.40
N VAL A 26 6.08 -13.14 -0.24
CA VAL A 26 6.89 -12.71 -1.39
C VAL A 26 7.68 -13.92 -1.88
N PRO A 27 7.67 -14.21 -3.20
CA PRO A 27 8.46 -15.30 -3.75
C PRO A 27 9.97 -15.11 -3.52
N ASP A 28 10.70 -16.21 -3.37
CA ASP A 28 12.16 -16.17 -3.23
C ASP A 28 12.82 -15.48 -4.43
N GLY A 29 13.83 -14.65 -4.14
CA GLY A 29 14.54 -13.86 -5.16
C GLY A 29 13.84 -12.57 -5.59
N TYR A 30 12.64 -12.28 -5.08
CA TYR A 30 11.98 -10.98 -5.27
C TYR A 30 12.25 -10.03 -4.10
N ASP A 31 12.39 -8.75 -4.42
CA ASP A 31 12.58 -7.69 -3.43
C ASP A 31 11.23 -7.34 -2.78
N ALA A 32 11.06 -7.67 -1.50
CA ALA A 32 9.86 -7.35 -0.74
C ALA A 32 9.55 -5.83 -0.73
N ARG A 33 10.55 -4.96 -0.92
CA ARG A 33 10.36 -3.51 -1.02
C ARG A 33 9.54 -3.11 -2.26
N MET A 34 9.55 -3.94 -3.30
CA MET A 34 8.80 -3.68 -4.54
C MET A 34 7.31 -4.01 -4.42
N VAL A 35 6.89 -4.78 -3.42
CA VAL A 35 5.47 -5.14 -3.24
C VAL A 35 4.61 -3.91 -3.02
N ALA A 36 5.04 -3.03 -2.11
CA ALA A 36 4.34 -1.77 -1.84
C ALA A 36 4.23 -0.89 -3.09
N HIS A 37 5.33 -0.77 -3.85
CA HIS A 37 5.35 0.02 -5.08
C HIS A 37 4.44 -0.56 -6.17
N SER A 38 4.39 -1.88 -6.28
CA SER A 38 3.53 -2.57 -7.24
C SER A 38 2.05 -2.36 -6.89
N ILE A 39 1.69 -2.50 -5.62
CA ILE A 39 0.33 -2.24 -5.12
C ILE A 39 -0.08 -0.78 -5.37
N GLU A 40 0.81 0.18 -5.07
CA GLU A 40 0.56 1.60 -5.31
C GLU A 40 0.34 1.91 -6.80
N SER A 41 1.18 1.34 -7.68
CA SER A 41 1.07 1.52 -9.13
C SER A 41 -0.27 0.99 -9.66
N GLU A 42 -0.67 -0.21 -9.23
CA GLU A 42 -1.94 -0.81 -9.65
C GLU A 42 -3.15 -0.03 -9.12
N LEU A 43 -3.12 0.43 -7.87
CA LEU A 43 -4.19 1.26 -7.31
C LEU A 43 -4.32 2.60 -8.03
N LYS A 44 -3.20 3.23 -8.39
CA LYS A 44 -3.20 4.45 -9.21
C LYS A 44 -3.84 4.21 -10.58
N LYS A 45 -3.48 3.12 -11.27
CA LYS A 45 -4.08 2.74 -12.56
C LYS A 45 -5.58 2.43 -12.43
N ALA A 46 -6.00 1.86 -11.32
CA ALA A 46 -7.40 1.57 -11.02
C ALA A 46 -8.24 2.82 -10.64
N GLY A 47 -7.63 4.00 -10.57
CA GLY A 47 -8.33 5.26 -10.29
C GLY A 47 -8.37 5.65 -8.81
N TYR A 48 -7.50 5.08 -7.98
CA TYR A 48 -7.34 5.41 -6.56
C TYR A 48 -5.99 6.11 -6.31
N PRO A 49 -5.83 7.40 -6.69
CA PRO A 49 -4.57 8.12 -6.48
C PRO A 49 -4.34 8.56 -5.02
N GLY A 50 -5.33 8.34 -4.15
CA GLY A 50 -5.35 8.86 -2.79
C GLY A 50 -4.35 8.23 -1.84
N PRO A 51 -4.29 8.74 -0.59
CA PRO A 51 -3.40 8.23 0.44
C PRO A 51 -3.59 6.73 0.64
N LEU A 52 -2.50 5.98 0.50
CA LEU A 52 -2.45 4.52 0.64
C LEU A 52 -1.79 4.13 1.96
N THR A 53 -2.45 3.27 2.72
CA THR A 53 -1.86 2.60 3.88
C THR A 53 -1.81 1.10 3.63
N ILE A 54 -0.62 0.51 3.71
CA ILE A 54 -0.42 -0.93 3.57
C ILE A 54 -0.04 -1.50 4.93
N THR A 55 -0.78 -2.51 5.38
CA THR A 55 -0.54 -3.23 6.62
C THR A 55 -0.25 -4.68 6.30
N ALA A 56 1.01 -5.08 6.48
CA ALA A 56 1.44 -6.48 6.36
C ALA A 56 1.28 -7.18 7.71
N ILE A 57 0.63 -8.33 7.73
CA ILE A 57 0.33 -9.12 8.92
C ILE A 57 0.84 -10.53 8.70
N GLY A 58 1.65 -11.04 9.63
CA GLY A 58 2.03 -12.44 9.64
C GLY A 58 3.25 -12.69 10.52
N TYR A 59 3.73 -13.94 10.49
CA TYR A 59 4.84 -14.37 11.31
C TYR A 59 6.13 -14.18 10.52
N LEU A 60 6.99 -13.29 11.01
CA LEU A 60 8.34 -13.20 10.51
C LEU A 60 9.12 -14.40 11.04
N ASN A 61 9.21 -15.45 10.24
CA ASN A 61 10.17 -16.51 10.46
C ASN A 61 11.54 -15.95 10.11
N THR A 62 12.13 -15.16 11.00
CA THR A 62 13.54 -14.81 10.92
C THR A 62 14.34 -16.10 11.09
N PRO A 63 15.04 -16.62 10.07
CA PRO A 63 16.03 -17.63 10.35
C PRO A 63 17.05 -16.98 11.28
N LEU A 64 17.25 -17.61 12.44
CA LEU A 64 18.36 -17.32 13.35
C LEU A 64 19.67 -17.52 12.58
N MET A 65 20.09 -16.53 11.82
CA MET A 65 21.37 -16.53 11.12
C MET A 65 21.97 -15.14 11.18
N CYS A 66 22.19 -14.69 12.41
CA CYS A 66 23.35 -13.89 12.74
C CYS A 66 24.34 -14.83 13.44
N MET A 67 25.15 -15.54 12.65
CA MET A 67 26.48 -16.02 13.04
C MET A 67 27.50 -15.25 12.22
#